data_AF-A0A1F6RGV5-F1
#
_entry.id   AF-A0A1F6RGV5-F1
#
_cell.length_a   1.000
_cell.length_b   1.000
_cell.length_c   1.000
_cell.angle_alpha   90.00
_cell.angle_beta   90.00
_cell.angle_gamma   90.00
#
_symmetry.space_group_name_H-M   'P 1'
#
loop_
_entity.id
_entity.type
_entity.pdbx_description
1 polymer ?
#
loop_
_entity_poly.entity_id
_entity_poly.type
_entity_poly.pdbx_seq_one_letter_code
_entity_poly.pdbx_strand_id
1 'polypeptide(L)'
;MEELNLESMEPRIIKTQDENGEIHNFELIDVLSLDGQDYGLLIYLDSKEEEAGEEAEEEVIIMKLHKQDDAYTFETIEDDEEFNKVVSYLESEGELEFEEEEAAE
;
A
#
# COMPACT_ATOMS: atom_id res chain seq x y z
N MET A 1 4.13 22.17 -29.03
CA MET A 1 3.15 21.54 -28.13
C MET A 1 3.92 20.40 -27.51
N GLU A 2 4.36 20.56 -26.27
CA GLU A 2 4.96 19.44 -25.54
C GLU A 2 3.80 18.58 -25.04
N GLU A 3 3.65 17.40 -25.65
CA GLU A 3 2.88 16.30 -25.10
C GLU A 3 3.54 15.91 -23.77
N LEU A 4 2.81 16.00 -22.68
CA LEU A 4 3.27 15.53 -21.38
C LEU A 4 3.30 14.01 -21.42
N ASN A 5 4.51 13.45 -21.45
CA ASN A 5 4.77 12.01 -21.47
C ASN A 5 4.40 11.42 -20.10
N LEU A 6 3.29 10.69 -20.03
CA LEU A 6 2.79 10.00 -18.83
C LEU A 6 3.56 8.69 -18.53
N GLU A 7 4.87 8.66 -18.73
CA GLU A 7 5.72 7.46 -18.61
C GLU A 7 6.82 7.57 -17.53
N SER A 8 6.72 8.52 -16.59
CA SER A 8 7.59 8.53 -15.40
C SER A 8 6.97 7.66 -14.30
N MET A 9 6.88 6.35 -14.56
CA MET A 9 6.55 5.33 -13.56
C MET A 9 7.84 4.99 -12.80
N GLU A 10 8.40 5.98 -12.10
CA GLU A 10 9.50 5.72 -11.16
C GLU A 10 8.89 5.09 -9.91
N PRO A 11 9.34 3.90 -9.47
CA PRO A 11 8.83 3.30 -8.24
C PRO A 11 9.04 4.27 -7.08
N ARG A 12 7.96 4.66 -6.43
CA ARG A 12 8.00 5.69 -5.41
C ARG A 12 8.32 5.04 -4.07
N ILE A 13 9.62 4.75 -3.89
CA ILE A 13 10.13 4.14 -2.65
C ILE A 13 10.05 5.15 -1.51
N ILE A 14 9.33 4.77 -0.47
CA ILE A 14 9.18 5.51 0.78
C ILE A 14 9.93 4.79 1.88
N LYS A 15 10.50 5.60 2.78
CA LYS A 15 11.18 5.11 3.98
C LYS A 15 10.37 5.55 5.17
N THR A 16 9.90 4.58 5.93
CA THR A 16 9.25 4.85 7.21
C THR A 16 10.17 4.43 8.34
N GLN A 17 9.97 5.04 9.50
CA GLN A 17 10.69 4.68 10.72
C GLN A 17 9.65 4.22 11.74
N ASP A 18 9.85 3.05 12.33
CA ASP A 18 8.96 2.54 13.37
C ASP A 18 9.32 3.13 14.76
N GLU A 19 8.57 2.73 15.79
CA GLU A 19 8.75 3.20 17.17
C GLU A 19 10.09 2.79 17.80
N ASN A 20 10.71 1.71 17.31
CA ASN A 20 12.02 1.22 17.73
C ASN A 20 13.18 1.95 17.02
N GLY A 21 12.85 2.75 16.00
CA GLY A 21 13.81 3.51 15.19
C GLY A 21 14.39 2.72 14.02
N GLU A 22 13.86 1.54 13.71
CA GLU A 22 14.20 0.76 12.53
C GLU A 22 13.60 1.41 11.27
N ILE A 23 14.35 1.35 10.17
CA ILE A 23 13.96 1.97 8.91
C ILE A 23 13.43 0.89 8.00
N HIS A 24 12.17 1.02 7.64
CA HIS A 24 11.47 0.10 6.76
C HIS A 24 11.28 0.76 5.39
N ASN A 25 11.60 0.02 4.33
CA ASN A 25 11.45 0.49 2.96
C ASN A 25 10.15 -0.08 2.36
N PHE A 26 9.32 0.81 1.83
CA PHE A 26 8.06 0.46 1.18
C PHE A 26 8.05 1.02 -0.24
N GLU A 27 7.44 0.29 -1.17
CA GLU A 27 7.15 0.78 -2.51
C GLU A 27 5.70 1.27 -2.56
N LEU A 28 5.50 2.58 -2.79
CA LEU A 28 4.16 3.11 -3.03
C LEU A 28 3.73 2.76 -4.46
N ILE A 29 2.72 1.90 -4.56
CA ILE A 29 2.13 1.52 -5.85
C ILE A 29 1.14 2.58 -6.28
N ASP A 30 0.18 2.88 -5.40
CA ASP A 30 -0.83 3.90 -5.65
C ASP A 30 -1.42 4.50 -4.36
N VAL A 31 -2.21 5.58 -4.49
CA VAL A 31 -2.93 6.23 -3.39
C VAL A 31 -4.40 6.35 -3.76
N LEU A 32 -5.26 5.69 -2.98
CA LEU A 32 -6.71 5.83 -3.09
C LEU A 32 -7.25 6.92 -2.16
N SER A 33 -8.38 7.52 -2.51
CA SER A 33 -9.09 8.49 -1.66
C SER A 33 -10.53 8.01 -1.43
N LEU A 34 -10.86 7.61 -0.20
CA LEU A 34 -12.18 7.12 0.18
C LEU A 34 -12.73 7.89 1.38
N ASP A 35 -13.97 8.38 1.28
CA ASP A 35 -14.64 9.20 2.31
C ASP A 35 -13.85 10.45 2.76
N GLY A 36 -12.95 10.96 1.91
CA GLY A 36 -12.07 12.10 2.22
C GLY A 36 -10.83 11.73 3.04
N GLN A 37 -10.58 10.44 3.21
CA GLN A 37 -9.35 9.88 3.76
C GLN A 37 -8.51 9.29 2.62
N ASP A 38 -7.23 9.63 2.58
CA ASP A 38 -6.29 9.05 1.62
C ASP A 38 -5.68 7.77 2.21
N TYR A 39 -5.49 6.75 1.39
CA TYR A 39 -4.83 5.49 1.76
C TYR A 39 -3.80 5.12 0.71
N GLY A 40 -2.61 4.74 1.13
CA GLY A 40 -1.53 4.28 0.26
C GLY A 40 -1.48 2.76 0.18
N LEU A 41 -1.32 2.25 -1.04
CA LEU A 41 -0.99 0.86 -1.34
C LEU A 41 0.53 0.73 -1.32
N LEU A 42 1.04 -0.09 -0.42
CA LEU A 42 2.46 -0.20 -0.12
C LEU A 42 2.90 -1.65 -0.23
N ILE A 43 3.99 -1.92 -0.96
CA ILE A 43 4.65 -3.23 -0.91
C ILE A 43 5.83 -3.13 0.03
N TYR A 44 5.90 -4.02 1.02
CA TYR A 44 7.01 -4.04 1.96
C TYR A 44 8.25 -4.67 1.30
N LEU A 45 9.29 -3.86 1.07
CA LEU A 45 10.49 -4.29 0.35
C LEU A 45 11.53 -4.99 1.24
N ASP A 46 11.46 -4.78 2.55
CA ASP A 46 12.44 -5.30 3.51
C ASP A 46 12.13 -6.75 3.97
N SER A 47 10.92 -7.28 3.72
CA SER A 47 10.54 -8.66 4.07
C SER A 47 11.25 -9.74 3.26
N LYS A 48 12.09 -9.37 2.29
CA LYS A 48 12.68 -10.31 1.33
C LYS A 48 13.76 -11.24 1.92
N GLU A 49 14.07 -11.12 3.22
CA GLU A 49 15.27 -11.74 3.79
C GLU A 49 15.06 -13.04 4.62
N GLU A 50 13.85 -13.43 5.01
CA GLU A 50 13.66 -14.68 5.79
C GLU A 50 12.39 -15.44 5.39
N GLU A 51 12.50 -16.28 4.35
CA GLU A 51 12.00 -17.68 4.27
C GLU A 51 12.02 -18.12 2.79
N ALA A 52 13.18 -18.62 2.36
CA ALA A 52 13.31 -19.33 1.10
C ALA A 52 12.54 -20.66 1.20
N GLY A 53 11.28 -20.70 0.78
CA GLY A 53 10.51 -21.95 0.82
C GLY A 53 9.21 -21.97 0.06
N GLU A 54 8.39 -20.94 0.17
CA GLU A 54 7.05 -20.91 -0.42
C GLU A 54 6.87 -19.55 -1.10
N GLU A 55 6.02 -19.49 -2.10
CA GLU A 55 5.79 -18.34 -2.99
C GLU A 55 5.85 -17.04 -2.19
N ALA A 56 6.86 -16.20 -2.43
CA ALA A 56 6.98 -14.92 -1.73
C ALA A 56 5.86 -14.02 -2.26
N GLU A 57 4.69 -14.17 -1.66
CA GLU A 57 3.51 -13.35 -1.90
C GLU A 57 3.95 -11.92 -1.64
N GLU A 58 3.85 -11.06 -2.66
CA GLU A 58 4.13 -9.64 -2.50
C GLU A 58 3.06 -9.09 -1.56
N GLU A 59 3.35 -9.03 -0.26
CA GLU A 59 2.38 -8.61 0.75
C GLU A 59 2.09 -7.11 0.56
N VAL A 60 0.96 -6.83 -0.07
CA VAL A 60 0.43 -5.48 -0.26
C VAL A 60 -0.24 -5.04 1.05
N ILE A 61 0.28 -3.96 1.62
CA ILE A 61 -0.21 -3.37 2.87
C ILE A 61 -0.93 -2.06 2.53
N ILE A 62 -2.11 -1.89 3.12
CA ILE A 62 -2.90 -0.67 3.00
C ILE A 62 -2.74 0.15 4.28
N MET A 63 -2.26 1.39 4.15
CA MET A 63 -2.09 2.31 5.28
C MET A 63 -2.76 3.65 4.99
N LYS A 64 -3.34 4.28 6.02
CA LYS A 64 -3.86 5.65 5.95
C LYS A 64 -2.74 6.63 5.71
N LEU A 65 -2.91 7.46 4.70
CA LEU A 65 -2.02 8.58 4.41
C LEU A 65 -2.57 9.85 5.06
N HIS A 66 -1.91 10.31 6.13
CA HIS A 66 -2.19 11.58 6.77
C HIS A 66 -1.17 12.63 6.34
N LYS A 67 -1.65 13.71 5.72
CA LYS A 67 -0.82 14.88 5.43
C LYS A 67 -0.94 15.91 6.57
N GLN A 68 0.14 16.10 7.34
CA GLN A 68 0.23 17.17 8.34
C GLN A 68 1.34 18.16 7.98
N ASP A 69 0.96 19.43 7.85
CA ASP A 69 1.80 20.62 7.61
C ASP A 69 2.74 20.55 6.38
N ASP A 70 3.71 19.65 6.36
CA ASP A 70 4.63 19.38 5.23
C ASP A 70 5.13 17.91 5.21
N ALA A 71 4.62 17.07 6.11
CA ALA A 71 4.99 15.66 6.26
C ALA A 71 3.81 14.74 5.93
N TYR A 72 4.14 13.57 5.39
CA TYR A 72 3.21 12.47 5.21
C TYR A 72 3.47 11.44 6.30
N THR A 73 2.41 11.08 7.02
CA THR A 73 2.42 10.05 8.05
C THR A 73 1.56 8.89 7.56
N PHE A 74 2.10 7.68 7.65
CA PHE A 74 1.36 6.46 7.38
C PHE A 74 0.86 5.89 8.69
N GLU A 75 -0.42 5.61 8.78
CA GLU A 75 -1.07 5.03 9.96
C GLU A 75 -1.75 3.72 9.56
N THR A 76 -1.53 2.66 10.34
CA THR A 76 -2.20 1.37 10.11
C THR A 76 -3.71 1.51 10.36
N ILE A 77 -4.53 0.87 9.53
CA ILE A 77 -5.97 0.83 9.75
C ILE A 77 -6.24 -0.18 10.88
N GLU A 78 -6.57 0.30 12.07
CA GLU A 78 -6.95 -0.56 13.21
C GLU A 78 -8.43 -0.99 13.17
N ASP A 79 -9.24 -0.35 12.32
CA ASP A 79 -10.67 -0.60 12.20
C ASP A 79 -10.97 -1.55 11.04
N ASP A 80 -11.38 -2.79 11.36
CA ASP A 80 -11.66 -3.82 10.36
C ASP A 80 -12.78 -3.42 9.39
N GLU A 81 -13.81 -2.69 9.84
CA GLU A 81 -14.91 -2.25 8.96
C GLU A 81 -14.40 -1.26 7.91
N GLU A 82 -13.54 -0.34 8.32
CA GLU A 82 -12.91 0.63 7.44
C GLU A 82 -11.95 -0.04 6.45
N PHE A 83 -11.12 -0.97 6.90
CA PHE A 83 -10.20 -1.72 6.04
C PHE A 83 -10.98 -2.48 4.95
N ASN A 84 -12.02 -3.24 5.34
CA ASN A 84 -12.86 -3.97 4.39
C ASN A 84 -13.51 -3.03 3.37
N LYS A 85 -13.93 -1.84 3.78
CA LYS A 85 -14.53 -0.86 2.87
C LYS A 85 -13.53 -0.37 1.81
N VAL A 86 -12.27 -0.17 2.21
CA VAL A 86 -11.18 0.22 1.30
C VAL A 86 -10.85 -0.91 0.33
N VAL A 87 -10.73 -2.15 0.82
CA VAL A 87 -10.50 -3.32 -0.03
C VAL A 87 -11.62 -3.49 -1.05
N SER A 88 -12.89 -3.49 -0.61
CA SER A 88 -14.03 -3.59 -1.51
C SER A 88 -14.10 -2.45 -2.53
N TYR A 89 -13.62 -1.26 -2.17
CA TYR A 89 -13.52 -0.14 -3.12
C TYR A 89 -12.46 -0.42 -4.20
N LEU A 90 -11.29 -0.91 -3.80
CA LEU A 90 -10.20 -1.27 -4.73
C LEU A 90 -10.59 -2.40 -5.69
N GLU A 91 -11.25 -3.43 -5.19
CA GLU A 91 -11.79 -4.52 -6.01
C GLU A 91 -12.86 -4.01 -6.99
N SER A 92 -13.72 -3.09 -6.54
CA SER A 92 -14.80 -2.55 -7.38
C SER A 92 -14.30 -1.61 -8.47
N GLU A 93 -13.25 -0.85 -8.21
CA GLU A 93 -12.64 0.04 -9.21
C GLU A 93 -11.70 -0.72 -10.16
N GLY A 94 -11.33 -1.96 -9.83
CA GLY A 94 -10.45 -2.81 -10.63
C GLY A 94 -8.98 -2.38 -10.57
N GLU A 95 -8.60 -1.57 -9.58
CA GLU A 95 -7.22 -1.12 -9.35
C GLU A 95 -6.38 -2.23 -8.69
N LEU A 96 -7.03 -3.17 -7.99
CA LEU A 96 -6.42 -4.38 -7.45
C LEU A 96 -7.32 -5.60 -7.65
N GLU A 97 -6.74 -6.67 -8.20
CA GLU A 97 -7.30 -8.02 -8.12
C GLU A 97 -6.66 -8.69 -6.91
N PHE A 98 -7.32 -8.63 -5.76
CA PHE A 98 -6.98 -9.53 -4.66
C PHE A 98 -7.45 -10.92 -5.07
N GLU A 99 -6.53 -11.86 -5.24
CA GLU A 99 -6.92 -13.27 -5.37
C GLU A 99 -7.57 -13.67 -4.04
N GLU A 100 -8.90 -13.67 -3.99
CA GLU A 100 -9.65 -14.35 -2.94
C GLU A 100 -9.18 -15.80 -3.02
N GLU A 101 -8.26 -16.21 -2.13
CA GLU A 101 -7.90 -17.61 -1.98
C GLU A 101 -9.21 -18.31 -1.60
N GLU A 102 -9.89 -18.90 -2.60
CA GLU A 102 -11.04 -19.75 -2.38
C GLU A 102 -10.57 -20.82 -1.42
N ALA A 103 -10.90 -20.65 -0.14
CA ALA A 103 -10.75 -21.67 0.87
C ALA A 103 -11.55 -22.87 0.38
N ALA A 104 -10.85 -23.80 -0.27
CA ALA A 104 -11.43 -24.98 -0.87
C ALA A 104 -11.97 -25.88 0.25
N GLU A 105 -13.30 -25.83 0.41
CA GLU A 105 -14.27 -26.78 1.00
C GLU A 105 -13.96 -27.44 2.37
#